data_AF-C4RQ23-F1
#
_entry.id   AF-C4RQ23-F1
#
_cell.length_a   1.000
_cell.length_b   1.000
_cell.length_c   1.000
_cell.angle_alpha   90.00
_cell.angle_beta   90.00
_cell.angle_gamma   90.00
#
_symmetry.space_group_name_H-M   'P 1'
#
loop_
_entity.id
_entity.type
_entity.pdbx_description
1 polymer ?
#
loop_
_entity_poly.entity_id
_entity_poly.type
_entity_poly.pdbx_seq_one_letter_code
_entity_poly.pdbx_strand_id
1 'polypeptide(L)'
;MTTLTGERLIHHVAALAVRAHAGEPVAAELAEAARMLRQVYDNPPGLPYRHPWPRRRYPTIDPQVALRDRVDWDGGGCLALPAGEVRRARRYVTPPDLAGWLNYLNLATLPVEPVDDDALVVVYDVTSPVAPLLLAVARGQDTGPAVEHLVGRVVHSRRHPWEW
;
A
#
# COMPACT_ATOMS: atom_id res chain seq x y z
N MET A 1 -10.68 12.91 21.09
CA MET A 1 -9.97 12.28 19.96
C MET A 1 -8.64 11.77 20.45
N THR A 2 -8.51 10.46 20.67
CA THR A 2 -7.27 9.83 21.13
C THR A 2 -6.27 9.82 19.98
N THR A 3 -5.13 10.48 20.14
CA THR A 3 -4.05 10.54 19.14
C THR A 3 -3.61 9.11 18.80
N LEU A 4 -3.78 8.70 17.54
CA LEU A 4 -3.25 7.43 17.03
C LEU A 4 -1.72 7.55 17.01
N THR A 5 -1.04 6.78 17.88
CA THR A 5 0.40 6.62 17.80
C THR A 5 0.75 5.82 16.55
N GLY A 6 1.96 6.00 15.98
CA GLY A 6 2.37 5.25 14.78
C GLY A 6 2.32 3.73 14.98
N GLU A 7 2.66 3.26 16.18
CA GLU A 7 2.50 1.85 16.58
C GLU A 7 1.05 1.38 16.55
N ARG A 8 0.11 2.14 17.12
CA ARG A 8 -1.33 1.81 17.05
C ARG A 8 -1.83 1.79 15.60
N LEU A 9 -1.32 2.67 14.75
CA LEU A 9 -1.65 2.69 13.33
C LEU A 9 -1.10 1.45 12.60
N ILE A 10 0.11 1.00 12.92
CA ILE A 10 0.69 -0.24 12.36
C ILE A 10 -0.18 -1.45 12.73
N HIS A 11 -0.54 -1.60 14.01
CA HIS A 11 -1.42 -2.69 14.44
C HIS A 11 -2.81 -2.61 13.80
N HIS A 12 -3.33 -1.39 13.61
CA HIS A 12 -4.61 -1.20 12.93
C HIS A 12 -4.54 -1.62 11.44
N VAL A 13 -3.47 -1.24 10.72
CA VAL A 13 -3.23 -1.69 9.34
C VAL A 13 -3.11 -3.20 9.27
N ALA A 14 -2.39 -3.84 10.20
CA ALA A 14 -2.26 -5.30 10.25
C ALA A 14 -3.62 -5.99 10.43
N ALA A 15 -4.45 -5.50 11.37
CA ALA A 15 -5.78 -6.04 11.60
C ALA A 15 -6.70 -5.87 10.39
N LEU A 16 -6.67 -4.70 9.74
CA LEU A 16 -7.43 -4.45 8.51
C LEU A 16 -6.96 -5.32 7.35
N ALA A 17 -5.65 -5.56 7.23
CA ALA A 17 -5.10 -6.44 6.21
C ALA A 17 -5.58 -7.89 6.36
N VAL A 18 -5.58 -8.43 7.58
CA VAL A 18 -6.10 -9.79 7.84
C VAL A 18 -7.58 -9.88 7.47
N ARG A 19 -8.39 -8.90 7.88
CA ARG A 19 -9.83 -8.85 7.56
C ARG A 19 -10.06 -8.72 6.05
N ALA A 20 -9.31 -7.85 5.36
CA ALA A 20 -9.38 -7.72 3.91
C ALA A 20 -9.02 -9.03 3.19
N HIS A 21 -7.99 -9.72 3.65
CA HIS A 21 -7.59 -11.02 3.11
C HIS A 21 -8.66 -12.10 3.32
N ALA A 22 -9.37 -12.06 4.45
CA ALA A 22 -10.52 -12.91 4.74
C ALA A 22 -11.79 -12.56 3.93
N GLY A 23 -11.74 -11.52 3.09
CA GLY A 23 -12.86 -11.10 2.24
C GLY A 23 -13.83 -10.12 2.91
N GLU A 24 -13.48 -9.54 4.06
CA GLU A 24 -14.30 -8.49 4.67
C GLU A 24 -14.20 -7.17 3.86
N PRO A 25 -15.27 -6.34 3.84
CA PRO A 25 -15.35 -5.13 3.01
C PRO A 25 -14.57 -3.95 3.60
N VAL A 26 -13.29 -4.15 3.95
CA VAL A 26 -12.44 -3.17 4.63
C VAL A 26 -11.28 -2.64 3.75
N ALA A 27 -11.28 -2.95 2.46
CA ALA A 27 -10.21 -2.56 1.54
C ALA A 27 -9.99 -1.03 1.50
N ALA A 28 -11.05 -0.24 1.49
CA ALA A 28 -10.95 1.23 1.50
C ALA A 28 -10.35 1.76 2.82
N GLU A 29 -10.79 1.20 3.96
CA GLU A 29 -10.24 1.55 5.27
C GLU A 29 -8.76 1.17 5.38
N LEU A 30 -8.38 0.01 4.85
CA LEU A 30 -6.99 -0.44 4.79
C LEU A 30 -6.12 0.47 3.94
N ALA A 31 -6.58 0.85 2.75
CA ALA A 31 -5.85 1.76 1.87
C ALA A 31 -5.62 3.13 2.54
N GLU A 32 -6.64 3.68 3.20
CA GLU A 32 -6.53 4.95 3.91
C GLU A 32 -5.57 4.85 5.12
N ALA A 33 -5.68 3.80 5.93
CA ALA A 33 -4.78 3.59 7.06
C ALA A 33 -3.31 3.39 6.60
N ALA A 34 -3.09 2.67 5.50
CA ALA A 34 -1.77 2.50 4.90
C ALA A 34 -1.20 3.83 4.37
N ARG A 35 -2.04 4.67 3.76
CA ARG A 35 -1.67 6.00 3.30
C ARG A 35 -1.26 6.91 4.46
N MET A 36 -2.02 6.91 5.55
CA MET A 36 -1.67 7.61 6.78
C MET A 36 -0.33 7.11 7.35
N LEU A 37 -0.10 5.79 7.31
CA LEU A 37 1.14 5.20 7.80
C LEU A 37 2.34 5.63 6.95
N ARG A 38 2.22 5.66 5.62
CA ARG A 38 3.27 6.21 4.74
C ARG A 38 3.62 7.65 5.09
N GLN A 39 2.64 8.50 5.39
CA GLN A 39 2.90 9.89 5.78
C GLN A 39 3.78 9.99 7.04
N VAL A 40 3.60 9.08 8.00
CA VAL A 40 4.44 9.00 9.21
C VAL A 40 5.88 8.59 8.88
N TYR A 41 6.11 7.78 7.83
CA TYR A 41 7.44 7.36 7.40
C TYR A 41 8.15 8.37 6.50
N ASP A 42 7.45 8.91 5.50
CA ASP A 42 8.04 9.77 4.46
C ASP A 42 8.28 11.20 4.96
N ASN A 43 7.57 11.64 6.00
CA ASN A 43 7.79 12.93 6.66
C ASN A 43 8.13 12.75 8.14
N PRO A 44 9.37 12.34 8.47
CA PRO A 44 9.88 12.43 9.83
C PRO A 44 9.75 13.88 10.35
N PRO A 45 9.52 14.09 11.66
CA PRO A 45 9.50 15.42 12.25
C PRO A 45 10.76 16.22 11.86
N GLY A 46 10.59 17.45 11.35
CA GLY A 46 11.69 18.35 11.00
C GLY A 46 12.23 18.27 9.57
N LEU A 47 11.71 17.38 8.72
CA LEU A 47 12.02 17.39 7.29
C LEU A 47 10.91 18.10 6.49
N PRO A 48 11.27 18.89 5.46
CA PRO A 48 10.27 19.52 4.60
C PRO A 48 9.44 18.43 3.91
N TYR A 49 8.13 18.67 3.87
CA TYR A 49 7.18 17.80 3.18
C TYR A 49 7.71 17.47 1.78
N ARG A 50 8.11 16.21 1.55
CA ARG A 50 8.40 15.74 0.19
C ARG A 50 7.06 15.65 -0.51
N HIS A 51 6.66 16.77 -1.12
CA HIS A 51 5.53 16.78 -2.02
C HIS A 51 5.73 15.65 -3.04
N PRO A 52 4.71 14.85 -3.32
CA PRO A 52 4.74 14.03 -4.51
C PRO A 52 5.13 14.94 -5.69
N TRP A 53 6.18 14.55 -6.42
CA TRP A 53 6.71 15.28 -7.57
C TRP A 53 5.56 15.77 -8.47
N PRO A 54 5.69 16.93 -9.16
CA PRO A 54 4.58 17.54 -9.86
C PRO A 54 3.87 16.52 -10.77
N ARG A 55 2.57 16.32 -10.53
CA ARG A 55 1.69 15.45 -11.34
C ARG A 55 2.00 15.70 -12.81
N ARG A 56 2.34 14.65 -13.56
CA ARG A 56 2.46 14.74 -15.02
C ARG A 56 1.16 15.37 -15.54
N ARG A 57 1.27 16.53 -16.20
CA ARG A 57 0.11 17.29 -16.71
C ARG A 57 -0.56 16.64 -17.92
N TYR A 58 -0.08 15.48 -18.37
CA TYR A 58 -0.58 14.77 -19.53
C TYR A 58 -1.32 13.53 -19.08
N PRO A 59 -2.54 13.27 -19.59
CA PRO A 59 -3.24 12.03 -19.29
C PRO A 59 -2.37 10.87 -19.78
N THR A 60 -2.00 9.99 -18.85
CA THR A 60 -1.29 8.77 -19.17
C THR A 60 -2.21 7.88 -20.01
N ILE A 61 -1.95 7.80 -21.31
CA ILE A 61 -2.77 7.03 -22.27
C ILE A 61 -2.65 5.51 -22.02
N ASP A 62 -1.52 5.06 -21.47
CA ASP A 62 -1.31 3.66 -21.15
C ASP A 62 -2.01 3.28 -19.82
N PRO A 63 -3.01 2.38 -19.84
CA PRO A 63 -3.75 2.01 -18.62
C PRO A 63 -2.87 1.41 -17.50
N GLN A 64 -1.75 0.77 -17.84
CA GLN A 64 -0.84 0.17 -16.86
C GLN A 64 -0.11 1.25 -16.07
N VAL A 65 0.42 2.24 -16.80
CA VAL A 65 1.11 3.39 -16.21
C VAL A 65 0.09 4.25 -15.45
N ALA A 66 -1.14 4.41 -15.97
CA ALA A 66 -2.20 5.13 -15.27
C ALA A 66 -2.60 4.45 -13.94
N LEU A 67 -2.67 3.12 -13.89
CA LEU A 67 -2.89 2.39 -12.65
C LEU A 67 -1.74 2.63 -11.66
N ARG A 68 -0.50 2.48 -12.10
CA ARG A 68 0.69 2.69 -11.26
C ARG A 68 0.75 4.11 -10.70
N ASP A 69 0.52 5.10 -11.55
CA ASP A 69 0.47 6.51 -11.20
C ASP A 69 -0.63 6.76 -10.16
N ARG A 70 -1.83 6.19 -10.33
CA ARG A 70 -2.91 6.35 -9.35
C ARG A 70 -2.57 5.72 -8.00
N VAL A 71 -1.99 4.53 -7.99
CA VAL A 71 -1.58 3.87 -6.74
C VAL A 71 -0.54 4.73 -6.00
N ASP A 72 0.47 5.26 -6.70
CA ASP A 72 1.50 6.09 -6.05
C ASP A 72 0.97 7.48 -5.65
N TRP A 73 0.38 8.22 -6.59
CA TRP A 73 0.02 9.62 -6.40
C TRP A 73 -1.28 9.84 -5.64
N ASP A 74 -2.33 9.08 -5.97
CA ASP A 74 -3.64 9.25 -5.35
C ASP A 74 -3.77 8.40 -4.10
N GLY A 75 -3.24 7.17 -4.14
CA GLY A 75 -3.24 6.24 -3.02
C GLY A 75 -2.10 6.42 -2.03
N GLY A 76 -1.04 7.17 -2.37
CA GLY A 76 0.16 7.19 -1.54
C GLY A 76 0.77 5.79 -1.42
N GLY A 77 0.84 5.05 -2.52
CA GLY A 77 1.40 3.69 -2.58
C GLY A 77 0.43 2.59 -2.16
N CYS A 78 -0.82 2.92 -1.80
CA CYS A 78 -1.86 1.95 -1.45
C CYS A 78 -3.25 2.48 -1.84
N LEU A 79 -4.00 1.78 -2.68
CA LEU A 79 -5.29 2.25 -3.19
C LEU A 79 -6.30 1.10 -3.27
N ALA A 80 -7.52 1.35 -2.80
CA ALA A 80 -8.62 0.42 -2.97
C ALA A 80 -9.28 0.61 -4.34
N LEU A 81 -9.41 -0.46 -5.12
CA LEU A 81 -10.00 -0.44 -6.46
C LEU A 81 -10.85 -1.69 -6.71
N PRO A 82 -11.88 -1.65 -7.56
CA PRO A 82 -12.55 -2.85 -8.03
C PRO A 82 -11.57 -3.76 -8.78
N ALA A 83 -11.61 -5.06 -8.51
CA ALA A 83 -10.74 -6.05 -9.15
C ALA A 83 -10.80 -6.02 -10.68
N GLY A 84 -11.99 -5.80 -11.25
CA GLY A 84 -12.20 -5.70 -12.68
C GLY A 84 -11.48 -4.49 -13.29
N GLU A 85 -11.32 -3.40 -12.54
CA GLU A 85 -10.54 -2.25 -12.97
C GLU A 85 -9.04 -2.59 -13.08
N VAL A 86 -8.52 -3.32 -12.10
CA VAL A 86 -7.12 -3.80 -12.08
C VAL A 86 -6.87 -4.75 -13.25
N ARG A 87 -7.79 -5.69 -13.50
CA ARG A 87 -7.70 -6.63 -14.64
C ARG A 87 -7.75 -5.91 -15.99
N ARG A 88 -8.65 -4.92 -16.14
CA ARG A 88 -8.78 -4.12 -17.38
C ARG A 88 -7.55 -3.26 -17.67
N ALA A 89 -6.79 -2.88 -16.66
CA ALA A 89 -5.53 -2.15 -16.86
C ALA A 89 -4.45 -3.02 -17.54
N ARG A 90 -4.57 -4.35 -17.52
CA ARG A 90 -3.61 -5.27 -18.15
C ARG A 90 -3.73 -5.26 -19.67
N ARG A 91 -2.92 -4.42 -20.31
CA ARG A 91 -2.82 -4.33 -21.78
C ARG A 91 -1.94 -5.40 -22.45
N TYR A 92 -0.86 -5.86 -21.79
CA TYR A 92 0.10 -6.82 -22.36
C TYR A 92 -0.16 -8.24 -21.84
N VAL A 93 0.05 -9.23 -22.72
CA VAL A 93 -0.20 -10.65 -22.45
C VAL A 93 0.88 -11.27 -21.55
N THR A 94 2.06 -10.64 -21.46
CA THR A 94 3.20 -11.14 -20.68
C THR A 94 3.46 -10.21 -19.48
N PRO A 95 3.56 -10.73 -18.24
CA PRO A 95 3.37 -12.12 -17.78
C PRO A 95 1.93 -12.64 -17.94
N PRO A 96 1.71 -13.97 -17.99
CA PRO A 96 0.40 -14.58 -18.30
C PRO A 96 -0.63 -14.46 -17.17
N ASP A 97 -0.19 -14.34 -15.92
CA ASP A 97 -1.04 -14.19 -14.75
C ASP A 97 -1.06 -12.74 -14.21
N LEU A 98 -2.10 -12.42 -13.43
CA LEU A 98 -2.31 -11.07 -12.89
C LEU A 98 -1.19 -10.68 -11.90
N ALA A 99 -0.74 -11.62 -11.08
CA ALA A 99 0.26 -11.36 -10.04
C ALA A 99 1.63 -11.01 -10.63
N GLY A 100 2.09 -11.74 -11.65
CA GLY A 100 3.32 -11.47 -12.38
C GLY A 100 3.27 -10.13 -13.10
N TRP A 101 2.13 -9.80 -13.74
CA TRP A 101 1.95 -8.51 -14.39
C TRP A 101 1.96 -7.34 -13.38
N LEU A 102 1.26 -7.47 -12.25
CA LEU A 102 1.31 -6.47 -11.19
C LEU A 102 2.74 -6.30 -10.66
N ASN A 103 3.45 -7.40 -10.43
CA ASN A 103 4.82 -7.35 -9.92
C ASN A 103 5.79 -6.66 -10.90
N TYR A 104 5.57 -6.78 -12.22
CA TYR A 104 6.33 -6.02 -13.23
C TYR A 104 6.17 -4.50 -13.05
N LEU A 105 5.03 -4.03 -12.52
CA LEU A 105 4.77 -2.63 -12.19
C LEU A 105 5.21 -2.23 -10.77
N ASN A 106 5.86 -3.14 -10.03
CA ASN A 106 6.08 -3.04 -8.58
C ASN A 106 4.76 -2.92 -7.79
N LEU A 107 3.71 -3.58 -8.25
CA LEU A 107 2.41 -3.62 -7.59
C LEU A 107 2.08 -5.03 -7.12
N ALA A 108 1.18 -5.12 -6.14
CA ALA A 108 0.52 -6.36 -5.71
C ALA A 108 -0.91 -6.05 -5.24
N THR A 109 -1.71 -7.10 -5.03
CA THR A 109 -3.09 -7.00 -4.56
C THR A 109 -3.30 -7.78 -3.27
N LEU A 110 -4.22 -7.27 -2.43
CA LEU A 110 -4.76 -7.99 -1.28
C LEU A 110 -6.29 -8.01 -1.37
N PRO A 111 -6.93 -9.20 -1.45
CA PRO A 111 -6.31 -10.52 -1.64
C PRO A 111 -5.56 -10.62 -2.98
N VAL A 112 -4.64 -11.60 -3.07
CA VAL A 112 -3.76 -11.80 -4.26
C VAL A 112 -4.58 -12.00 -5.52
N GLU A 113 -5.65 -12.79 -5.43
CA GLU A 113 -6.53 -13.09 -6.55
C GLU A 113 -7.99 -12.92 -6.12
N PRO A 114 -8.60 -11.75 -6.37
CA PRO A 114 -10.04 -11.58 -6.16
C PRO A 114 -10.81 -12.46 -7.15
N VAL A 115 -12.00 -12.93 -6.75
CA VAL A 115 -12.85 -13.79 -7.59
C VAL A 115 -13.79 -12.93 -8.46
N ASP A 116 -14.43 -11.92 -7.86
CA ASP A 116 -15.42 -11.04 -8.49
C ASP A 116 -14.78 -9.73 -8.98
N ASP A 117 -15.22 -9.23 -10.15
CA ASP A 117 -14.77 -7.96 -10.75
C ASP A 117 -15.19 -6.74 -9.90
N ASP A 118 -16.31 -6.82 -9.20
CA ASP A 118 -16.84 -5.73 -8.37
C ASP A 118 -16.26 -5.74 -6.95
N ALA A 119 -15.54 -6.79 -6.56
CA ALA A 119 -14.88 -6.86 -5.26
C ALA A 119 -13.78 -5.78 -5.16
N LEU A 120 -13.83 -4.99 -4.09
CA LEU A 120 -12.76 -4.04 -3.78
C LEU A 120 -11.52 -4.80 -3.28
N VAL A 121 -10.41 -4.56 -3.95
CA VAL A 121 -9.08 -5.03 -3.55
C VAL A 121 -8.20 -3.87 -3.18
N VAL A 122 -7.22 -4.13 -2.33
CA VAL A 122 -6.15 -3.18 -2.07
C VAL A 122 -5.02 -3.44 -3.05
N VAL A 123 -4.75 -2.48 -3.94
CA VAL A 123 -3.56 -2.46 -4.79
C VAL A 123 -2.49 -1.65 -4.08
N TYR A 124 -1.30 -2.22 -3.90
CA TYR A 124 -0.22 -1.57 -3.18
C TYR A 124 1.11 -1.69 -3.93
N ASP A 125 1.94 -0.66 -3.75
CA ASP A 125 3.31 -0.63 -4.23
C ASP A 125 4.17 -1.55 -3.34
N VAL A 126 4.85 -2.53 -3.93
CA VAL A 126 5.68 -3.50 -3.20
C VAL A 126 6.93 -2.86 -2.58
N THR A 127 7.26 -1.62 -2.97
CA THR A 127 8.34 -0.82 -2.39
C THR A 127 7.87 0.09 -1.25
N SER A 128 6.55 0.17 -1.02
CA SER A 128 5.97 0.95 0.09
C SER A 128 6.42 0.39 1.45
N PRO A 129 6.61 1.23 2.49
CA PRO A 129 6.92 0.77 3.83
C PRO A 129 5.98 -0.32 4.33
N VAL A 130 4.69 -0.28 3.99
CA VAL A 130 3.68 -1.25 4.44
C VAL A 130 3.70 -2.58 3.67
N ALA A 131 4.41 -2.66 2.54
CA ALA A 131 4.37 -3.81 1.66
C ALA A 131 4.80 -5.14 2.31
N PRO A 132 5.86 -5.21 3.16
CA PRO A 132 6.23 -6.45 3.82
C PRO A 132 5.11 -7.02 4.71
N LEU A 133 4.35 -6.15 5.38
CA LEU A 133 3.20 -6.54 6.20
C LEU A 133 2.07 -7.11 5.33
N LEU A 134 1.71 -6.40 4.25
CA LEU A 134 0.64 -6.85 3.35
C LEU A 134 1.01 -8.15 2.63
N LEU A 135 2.28 -8.33 2.26
CA LEU A 135 2.80 -9.57 1.67
C LEU A 135 2.77 -10.74 2.66
N ALA A 136 3.11 -10.52 3.94
CA ALA A 136 3.02 -11.55 4.96
C ALA A 136 1.57 -12.03 5.12
N VAL A 137 0.61 -11.11 5.21
CA VAL A 137 -0.82 -11.43 5.26
C VAL A 137 -1.27 -12.19 4.02
N ALA A 138 -0.93 -11.70 2.83
CA ALA A 138 -1.29 -12.31 1.55
C ALA A 138 -0.82 -13.77 1.43
N ARG A 139 0.27 -14.12 2.11
CA ARG A 139 0.90 -15.45 2.12
C ARG A 139 0.49 -16.31 3.31
N GLY A 140 -0.39 -15.82 4.20
CA GLY A 140 -0.73 -16.51 5.45
C GLY A 140 0.45 -16.69 6.39
N GLN A 141 1.46 -15.81 6.31
CA GLN A 141 2.65 -15.84 7.15
C GLN A 141 2.43 -15.07 8.45
N ASP A 142 3.27 -15.36 9.45
CA ASP A 142 3.32 -14.56 10.67
C ASP A 142 3.66 -13.09 10.34
N THR A 143 2.81 -12.19 10.81
CA THR A 143 2.95 -10.74 10.60
C THR A 143 3.79 -10.07 11.67
N GLY A 144 4.07 -10.77 12.78
CA GLY A 144 4.85 -10.26 13.92
C GLY A 144 6.17 -9.59 13.49
N PRO A 145 7.04 -10.27 12.72
CA PRO A 145 8.30 -9.69 12.26
C PRO A 145 8.14 -8.41 11.42
N ALA A 146 7.11 -8.35 10.58
CA ALA A 146 6.83 -7.17 9.75
C ALA A 146 6.33 -6.00 10.62
N VAL A 147 5.48 -6.28 11.60
CA VAL A 147 5.00 -5.29 12.58
C VAL A 147 6.17 -4.76 13.42
N GLU A 148 7.01 -5.64 13.97
CA GLU A 148 8.18 -5.25 14.77
C GLU A 148 9.15 -4.38 13.96
N HIS A 149 9.42 -4.76 12.70
CA HIS A 149 10.26 -3.96 11.81
C HIS A 149 9.67 -2.55 11.60
N LEU A 150 8.37 -2.46 11.34
CA LEU A 150 7.67 -1.19 11.16
C LEU A 150 7.75 -0.33 12.42
N VAL A 151 7.39 -0.89 13.59
CA VAL A 151 7.43 -0.19 14.87
C VAL A 151 8.85 0.30 15.16
N GLY A 152 9.85 -0.55 14.96
CA GLY A 152 11.26 -0.20 15.09
C GLY A 152 11.60 1.03 14.24
N ARG A 153 11.24 1.05 12.95
CA ARG A 153 11.53 2.20 12.09
C ARG A 153 10.80 3.49 12.50
N VAL A 154 9.55 3.41 12.98
CA VAL A 154 8.81 4.61 13.49
C VAL A 154 9.47 5.18 14.75
N VAL A 155 9.97 4.32 15.63
CA VAL A 155 10.68 4.77 16.84
C VAL A 155 11.98 5.48 16.47
N HIS A 156 12.74 4.95 15.50
CA HIS A 156 14.01 5.54 15.08
C HIS A 156 13.83 6.80 14.23
N SER A 157 12.75 6.94 13.45
CA SER A 157 12.47 8.17 12.69
C SER A 157 12.07 9.37 13.56
N ARG A 158 11.72 9.13 14.83
CA ARG A 158 11.49 10.18 15.85
C ARG A 158 12.75 10.66 16.55
N ARG A 159 13.87 9.92 16.46
CA ARG A 159 15.16 10.38 16.98
C ARG A 159 15.78 11.34 15.97
N HIS A 160 15.94 12.60 16.37
CA HIS A 160 16.58 13.62 15.54
C HIS A 160 18.05 13.25 15.26
N PRO A 161 18.63 13.64 14.11
CA PRO A 161 20.03 13.33 13.76
C PRO A 161 21.10 14.01 14.66
N TRP A 162 20.69 14.77 15.68
CA TRP A 162 21.60 15.43 16.64
C TRP A 162 21.63 14.77 18.03
N GLU A 163 20.99 13.60 18.21
CA GLU A 163 21.01 12.86 19.48
C GLU A 163 22.02 11.67 19.48
N TRP A 164 23.19 11.86 18.87
CA TRP A 164 24.35 10.95 18.97
C TRP A 164 25.58 11.68 19.52
#